data_AF-A0A7S2EIQ5-F1
#
_entry.id   AF-A0A7S2EIQ5-F1
#
_cell.length_a   1.000
_cell.length_b   1.000
_cell.length_c   1.000
_cell.angle_alpha   90.00
_cell.angle_beta   90.00
_cell.angle_gamma   90.00
#
_symmetry.space_group_name_H-M   'P 1'
#
loop_
_entity.id
_entity.type
_entity.pdbx_description
1 polymer ?
#
loop_
_entity_poly.entity_id
_entity_poly.type
_entity_poly.pdbx_seq_one_letter_code
_entity_poly.pdbx_strand_id
1 'polypeptide(L)'
;MKFCALPIFLGLLSNVLVNCIDESQTDATGLVLSYSPGISSTAVSVYQRFKDRPLEGPSVILPAGPVATTAPISTDRLLSVGTTVFAANRFQNTIWMYDLSGEPRLLDTVESGGLTPCSFAYSKNILYVLNCAWNFFGNVGTGIPSVTAFSVVPEDKEILKRLLKEDKQENKGILKPLPKYTRALDAYESLGGTQIEVTPDGKFLLVAIQGQPSVSATNQGALLTFSLDGGIPSDEPTEVLSGINWFAAFEMAEFNGQTFIYVESLNDASVAPY
;
A
#
# COMPACT_ATOMS: atom_id res chain seq x y z
N MET A 1 -7.15 -0.28 -19.94
CA MET A 1 -7.54 -0.99 -18.71
C MET A 1 -8.79 -0.34 -18.17
N LYS A 2 -9.90 -1.08 -18.02
CA LYS A 2 -11.06 -0.59 -17.27
C LYS A 2 -10.86 -1.00 -15.83
N PHE A 3 -10.70 -0.04 -14.93
CA PHE A 3 -10.87 -0.29 -13.50
C PHE A 3 -12.37 -0.48 -13.27
N CYS A 4 -12.75 -1.63 -12.71
CA CYS A 4 -14.09 -1.87 -12.19
C CYS A 4 -13.91 -2.31 -10.74
N ALA A 5 -13.87 -1.34 -9.82
CA ALA A 5 -14.09 -1.60 -8.42
C ALA A 5 -14.83 -0.43 -7.80
N LEU A 6 -15.95 -0.74 -7.17
CA LEU A 6 -16.44 -0.04 -6.00
C LEU A 6 -15.96 -0.90 -4.81
N PRO A 7 -15.16 -0.40 -3.86
CA PRO A 7 -14.85 -1.17 -2.66
C PRO A 7 -16.15 -1.38 -1.87
N ILE A 8 -16.59 -2.65 -1.73
CA ILE A 8 -17.69 -2.99 -0.84
C ILE A 8 -17.09 -3.16 0.56
N PHE A 9 -17.24 -2.14 1.40
CA PHE A 9 -16.95 -2.21 2.83
C PHE A 9 -18.04 -3.03 3.53
N LEU A 10 -17.74 -4.29 3.82
CA LEU A 10 -18.45 -5.06 4.85
C LEU A 10 -17.61 -5.01 6.12
N GLY A 11 -18.19 -4.43 7.18
CA GLY A 11 -17.51 -4.17 8.44
C GLY A 11 -16.78 -5.39 9.02
N LEU A 12 -15.60 -5.09 9.59
CA LEU A 12 -14.68 -5.90 10.39
C LEU A 12 -13.63 -6.76 9.63
N LEU A 13 -12.41 -6.21 9.66
CA LEU A 13 -11.10 -6.88 9.85
C LEU A 13 -10.51 -7.75 8.73
N SER A 14 -10.99 -7.68 7.49
CA SER A 14 -10.32 -8.36 6.36
C SER A 14 -10.06 -7.42 5.18
N ASN A 15 -8.82 -7.41 4.71
CA ASN A 15 -8.40 -6.65 3.52
C ASN A 15 -8.74 -7.47 2.30
N VAL A 16 -9.48 -6.93 1.34
CA VAL A 16 -9.92 -7.66 0.14
C VAL A 16 -9.58 -6.81 -1.09
N LEU A 17 -8.49 -7.14 -1.76
CA LEU A 17 -8.14 -6.51 -3.05
C LEU A 17 -8.69 -7.37 -4.18
N VAL A 18 -9.53 -6.81 -5.04
CA VAL A 18 -10.09 -7.51 -6.21
C VAL A 18 -9.35 -7.09 -7.47
N ASN A 19 -8.62 -8.01 -8.10
CA ASN A 19 -7.95 -7.80 -9.37
C ASN A 19 -8.75 -8.47 -10.49
N CYS A 20 -9.10 -7.74 -11.54
CA CYS A 20 -9.82 -8.28 -12.71
C CYS A 20 -8.80 -8.75 -13.77
N ILE A 21 -8.85 -10.03 -14.12
CA ILE A 21 -8.03 -10.62 -15.19
C ILE A 21 -8.87 -10.65 -16.48
N ASP A 22 -8.21 -10.50 -17.63
CA ASP A 22 -8.85 -10.45 -18.95
C ASP A 22 -9.67 -11.71 -19.27
N GLU A 23 -10.85 -11.51 -19.85
CA GLU A 23 -12.03 -12.41 -19.84
C GLU A 23 -11.93 -13.62 -20.80
N SER A 24 -10.73 -13.92 -21.29
CA SER A 24 -10.58 -14.74 -22.52
C SER A 24 -10.48 -16.25 -22.31
N GLN A 25 -10.40 -16.77 -21.08
CA GLN A 25 -10.43 -18.21 -20.80
C GLN A 25 -10.96 -18.48 -19.37
N THR A 26 -12.02 -19.28 -19.26
CA THR A 26 -12.64 -19.82 -18.02
C THR A 26 -13.49 -18.84 -17.19
N ASP A 27 -14.51 -19.34 -16.47
CA ASP A 27 -15.49 -18.58 -15.65
C ASP A 27 -14.87 -17.65 -14.56
N ALA A 28 -13.54 -17.60 -14.45
CA ALA A 28 -12.80 -16.76 -13.53
C ALA A 28 -12.81 -15.30 -14.01
N THR A 29 -13.31 -14.41 -13.15
CA THR A 29 -13.42 -12.96 -13.40
C THR A 29 -12.33 -12.15 -12.72
N GLY A 30 -11.48 -12.80 -11.93
CA GLY A 30 -10.40 -12.12 -11.22
C GLY A 30 -9.81 -12.92 -10.07
N LEU A 31 -8.92 -12.26 -9.34
CA LEU A 31 -8.35 -12.71 -8.08
C LEU A 31 -8.81 -11.81 -6.95
N VAL A 32 -9.07 -12.40 -5.80
CA VAL A 32 -9.25 -11.70 -4.54
C VAL A 32 -8.05 -11.99 -3.67
N LEU A 33 -7.40 -10.95 -3.16
CA LEU A 33 -6.25 -11.07 -2.29
C LEU A 33 -6.68 -10.66 -0.89
N SER A 34 -6.43 -11.53 0.08
CA SER A 34 -6.59 -11.24 1.49
C SER A 34 -5.26 -11.21 2.20
N TYR A 35 -5.02 -10.15 2.96
CA TYR A 35 -3.88 -10.07 3.86
C TYR A 35 -4.34 -10.43 5.26
N SER A 36 -3.86 -11.57 5.77
CA SER A 36 -4.15 -12.02 7.13
C SER A 36 -2.90 -11.86 8.01
N PRO A 37 -2.85 -10.89 8.92
CA PRO A 37 -1.85 -10.90 9.97
C PRO A 37 -2.12 -12.00 10.98
N GLY A 38 -1.26 -13.01 11.00
CA GLY A 38 -1.12 -13.86 12.16
C GLY A 38 -0.08 -13.31 13.12
N ILE A 39 -0.27 -13.64 14.39
CA ILE A 39 0.66 -13.37 15.50
C ILE A 39 2.03 -14.02 15.31
N SER A 40 2.12 -15.05 14.47
CA SER A 40 3.33 -15.84 14.20
C SER A 40 3.74 -15.85 12.72
N SER A 41 2.82 -15.51 11.82
CA SER A 41 3.06 -15.45 10.38
C SER A 41 2.06 -14.52 9.74
N THR A 42 2.50 -13.72 8.77
CA THR A 42 1.55 -13.06 7.87
C THR A 42 1.13 -14.09 6.82
N ALA A 43 0.00 -13.90 6.16
CA ALA A 43 -0.34 -14.67 4.98
C ALA A 43 -0.98 -13.75 3.96
N VAL A 44 -0.60 -13.90 2.70
CA VAL A 44 -1.42 -13.38 1.60
C VAL A 44 -2.16 -14.57 1.01
N SER A 45 -3.47 -14.59 1.21
CA SER A 45 -4.38 -15.59 0.66
C SER A 45 -4.90 -15.11 -0.69
N VAL A 46 -4.70 -15.92 -1.72
CA VAL A 46 -5.22 -15.64 -3.07
C VAL A 46 -6.45 -16.51 -3.30
N TYR A 47 -7.58 -15.90 -3.59
CA TYR A 47 -8.83 -16.56 -3.93
C TYR A 47 -9.14 -16.31 -5.41
N GLN A 48 -9.63 -17.32 -6.10
CA GLN A 48 -10.15 -17.14 -7.43
C GLN A 48 -11.59 -16.62 -7.36
N ARG A 49 -11.88 -15.53 -8.07
CA ARG A 49 -13.24 -15.00 -8.20
C ARG A 49 -13.85 -15.53 -9.47
N PHE A 50 -15.02 -16.16 -9.35
CA PHE A 50 -15.84 -16.55 -10.48
C PHE A 50 -17.02 -15.59 -10.63
N LYS A 51 -17.54 -15.43 -11.85
CA LYS A 51 -18.64 -14.49 -12.13
C LYS A 51 -19.87 -14.77 -11.27
N ASP A 52 -20.24 -16.04 -11.19
CA ASP A 52 -21.52 -16.52 -10.66
C ASP A 52 -21.34 -17.62 -9.59
N ARG A 53 -20.14 -17.77 -9.03
CA ARG A 53 -19.88 -18.74 -7.95
C ARG A 53 -19.35 -18.04 -6.71
N PRO A 54 -19.61 -18.59 -5.50
CA PRO A 54 -18.94 -18.14 -4.29
C PRO A 54 -17.42 -18.14 -4.46
N LEU A 55 -16.73 -17.34 -3.64
CA LEU A 55 -15.28 -17.49 -3.49
C LEU A 55 -15.00 -18.93 -3.04
N GLU A 56 -14.34 -19.70 -3.88
CA GLU A 56 -13.78 -20.99 -3.48
C GLU A 56 -12.59 -20.70 -2.54
N GLY A 57 -12.29 -21.63 -1.62
CA GLY A 57 -11.25 -21.43 -0.60
C GLY A 57 -9.91 -20.95 -1.17
N PRO A 58 -8.99 -20.41 -0.35
CA PRO A 58 -7.78 -19.78 -0.87
C PRO A 58 -7.02 -20.78 -1.73
N SER A 59 -6.90 -20.45 -3.02
CA SER A 59 -6.23 -21.29 -4.00
C SER A 59 -4.75 -21.41 -3.66
N VAL A 60 -4.16 -20.36 -3.07
CA VAL A 60 -2.77 -20.33 -2.63
C VAL A 60 -2.61 -19.45 -1.39
N ILE A 61 -1.80 -19.93 -0.44
CA ILE A 61 -1.27 -19.14 0.67
C ILE A 61 0.17 -18.79 0.31
N LEU A 62 0.42 -17.52 0.02
CA LEU A 62 1.78 -17.04 -0.24
C LEU A 62 2.54 -17.03 1.10
N PRO A 63 3.72 -17.67 1.17
CA PRO A 63 4.52 -17.67 2.38
C PRO A 63 4.93 -16.25 2.70
N ALA A 64 4.60 -15.83 3.92
CA ALA A 64 5.18 -14.66 4.54
C ALA A 64 6.32 -15.10 5.46
N GLY A 65 7.38 -14.31 5.55
CA GLY A 65 8.40 -14.47 6.57
C GLY A 65 7.82 -14.40 8.00
N PRO A 66 8.57 -14.87 9.01
CA PRO A 66 8.15 -14.85 10.41
C PRO A 66 7.82 -13.42 10.87
N VAL A 67 6.71 -13.29 11.60
CA VAL A 67 6.24 -12.01 12.17
C VAL A 67 6.59 -11.95 13.65
N ALA A 68 6.93 -10.75 14.15
CA ALA A 68 7.32 -10.56 15.53
C ALA A 68 6.17 -10.28 16.52
N THR A 69 5.00 -9.71 16.14
CA THR A 69 3.95 -9.36 17.14
C THR A 69 2.52 -9.16 16.56
N THR A 70 1.55 -8.95 17.46
CA THR A 70 0.07 -9.08 17.31
C THR A 70 -0.69 -7.79 16.95
N ALA A 71 -0.09 -6.80 16.28
CA ALA A 71 -0.74 -5.49 16.07
C ALA A 71 -1.83 -5.50 14.96
N PRO A 72 -2.98 -4.81 15.15
CA PRO A 72 -4.04 -4.69 14.15
C PRO A 72 -3.58 -3.94 12.89
N ILE A 73 -4.33 -4.12 11.79
CA ILE A 73 -3.85 -3.89 10.42
C ILE A 73 -4.71 -2.91 9.64
N SER A 74 -4.03 -2.05 8.88
CA SER A 74 -4.60 -1.15 7.86
C SER A 74 -4.84 -1.88 6.53
N THR A 75 -5.80 -1.38 5.77
CA THR A 75 -6.29 -1.94 4.50
C THR A 75 -5.31 -1.83 3.33
N ASP A 76 -4.32 -0.94 3.41
CA ASP A 76 -3.57 -0.48 2.23
C ASP A 76 -2.25 -1.21 2.01
N ARG A 77 -2.08 -2.38 2.63
CA ARG A 77 -0.81 -3.14 2.64
C ARG A 77 -0.60 -4.03 1.44
N LEU A 78 -1.52 -4.02 0.48
CA LEU A 78 -1.44 -4.76 -0.77
C LEU A 78 -1.69 -3.82 -1.93
N LEU A 79 -0.87 -3.93 -2.96
CA LEU A 79 -1.09 -3.28 -4.25
C LEU A 79 -0.87 -4.28 -5.37
N SER A 80 -1.79 -4.33 -6.34
CA SER A 80 -1.62 -5.14 -7.54
C SER A 80 -1.45 -4.28 -8.78
N VAL A 81 -0.45 -4.61 -9.59
CA VAL A 81 -0.17 -3.96 -10.87
C VAL A 81 -0.05 -5.06 -11.92
N GLY A 82 -1.09 -5.23 -12.75
CA GLY A 82 -1.17 -6.36 -13.67
C GLY A 82 -1.19 -7.69 -12.91
N THR A 83 -0.22 -8.56 -13.18
CA THR A 83 -0.03 -9.85 -12.48
C THR A 83 0.92 -9.76 -11.29
N THR A 84 1.50 -8.59 -11.02
CA THR A 84 2.41 -8.39 -9.90
C THR A 84 1.63 -7.92 -8.67
N VAL A 85 1.99 -8.44 -7.49
CA VAL A 85 1.46 -8.00 -6.19
C VAL A 85 2.59 -7.56 -5.29
N PHE A 86 2.44 -6.38 -4.70
CA PHE A 86 3.30 -5.85 -3.65
C PHE A 86 2.61 -6.02 -2.31
N ALA A 87 3.34 -6.50 -1.31
CA ALA A 87 2.87 -6.65 0.05
C ALA A 87 3.85 -6.02 1.04
N ALA A 88 3.32 -5.23 1.97
CA ALA A 88 4.13 -4.64 3.02
C ALA A 88 4.39 -5.66 4.14
N ASN A 89 5.66 -5.93 4.44
CA ASN A 89 6.05 -6.56 5.69
C ASN A 89 6.50 -5.50 6.68
N ARG A 90 5.52 -5.04 7.44
CA ARG A 90 5.66 -3.95 8.39
C ARG A 90 6.72 -4.20 9.46
N PHE A 91 6.88 -5.44 9.94
CA PHE A 91 7.76 -5.75 11.06
C PHE A 91 9.21 -6.00 10.63
N GLN A 92 9.41 -6.43 9.39
CA GLN A 92 10.73 -6.60 8.81
C GLN A 92 11.19 -5.36 8.03
N ASN A 93 10.34 -4.32 7.95
CA ASN A 93 10.60 -3.11 7.15
C ASN A 93 10.89 -3.42 5.67
N THR A 94 10.26 -4.46 5.14
CA THR A 94 10.46 -4.93 3.76
C THR A 94 9.18 -4.90 2.94
N ILE A 95 9.36 -4.97 1.62
CA ILE A 95 8.32 -5.11 0.61
C ILE A 95 8.53 -6.47 -0.04
N TRP A 96 7.48 -7.26 -0.11
CA TRP A 96 7.45 -8.49 -0.90
C TRP A 96 6.79 -8.24 -2.24
N MET A 97 7.40 -8.80 -3.28
CA MET A 97 6.84 -8.77 -4.63
C MET A 97 6.53 -10.19 -5.08
N TYR A 98 5.33 -10.41 -5.57
CA TYR A 98 4.84 -11.70 -6.04
C TYR A 98 4.41 -11.62 -7.50
N ASP A 99 4.62 -12.70 -8.24
CA ASP A 99 4.10 -12.93 -9.59
C ASP A 99 2.91 -13.87 -9.51
N LEU A 100 1.77 -13.43 -10.05
CA LEU A 100 0.51 -14.17 -10.13
C LEU A 100 0.13 -14.56 -11.57
N SER A 101 1.05 -14.48 -12.53
CA SER A 101 0.80 -14.86 -13.93
C SER A 101 0.60 -16.38 -14.12
N GLY A 102 0.94 -17.18 -13.11
CA GLY A 102 0.78 -18.63 -13.05
C GLY A 102 0.65 -19.10 -11.60
N GLU A 103 1.41 -20.13 -11.21
CA GLU A 103 1.53 -20.49 -9.79
C GLU A 103 2.15 -19.31 -9.02
N PRO A 104 1.46 -18.77 -8.00
CA PRO A 104 1.93 -17.64 -7.22
C PRO A 104 3.32 -17.90 -6.62
N ARG A 105 4.26 -16.99 -6.89
CA ARG A 105 5.65 -17.11 -6.43
C ARG A 105 6.21 -15.78 -5.95
N LEU A 106 7.06 -15.83 -4.92
CA LEU A 106 7.82 -14.68 -4.47
C LEU A 106 8.90 -14.36 -5.52
N LEU A 107 8.82 -13.16 -6.08
CA LEU A 107 9.81 -12.63 -7.01
C LEU A 107 10.97 -11.95 -6.28
N ASP A 108 10.66 -11.16 -5.24
CA ASP A 108 11.64 -10.29 -4.61
C ASP A 108 11.27 -9.93 -3.17
N THR A 109 12.28 -9.55 -2.39
CA THR A 109 12.14 -8.95 -1.06
C THR A 109 13.14 -7.82 -0.94
N VAL A 110 12.64 -6.60 -0.80
CA VAL A 110 13.49 -5.40 -0.70
C VAL A 110 13.18 -4.63 0.58
N GLU A 111 14.18 -3.94 1.12
CA GLU A 111 13.94 -2.97 2.19
C GLU A 111 13.04 -1.86 1.69
N SER A 112 12.09 -1.43 2.54
CA SER A 112 11.11 -0.38 2.22
C SER A 112 11.67 1.04 2.21
N GLY A 113 12.95 1.20 2.58
CA GLY A 113 13.62 2.49 2.75
C GLY A 113 13.12 3.29 3.96
N GLY A 114 12.35 2.69 4.85
CA GLY A 114 11.89 3.33 6.09
C GLY A 114 11.39 2.31 7.10
N LEU A 115 10.70 2.80 8.13
CA LEU A 115 10.13 1.94 9.18
C LEU A 115 8.64 1.72 8.94
N THR A 116 8.21 0.48 9.09
CA THR A 116 6.80 0.08 9.07
C THR A 116 6.06 0.48 7.78
N PRO A 117 6.43 -0.09 6.61
CA PRO A 117 5.69 0.11 5.37
C PRO A 117 4.22 -0.27 5.57
N CYS A 118 3.31 0.55 5.05
CA CYS A 118 1.90 0.47 5.42
C CYS A 118 0.92 0.81 4.30
N SER A 119 1.36 1.56 3.29
CA SER A 119 0.54 1.91 2.13
C SER A 119 1.40 2.02 0.87
N PHE A 120 0.79 1.77 -0.28
CA PHE A 120 1.45 1.78 -1.58
C PHE A 120 0.67 2.61 -2.59
N ALA A 121 1.39 3.31 -3.46
CA ALA A 121 0.83 3.87 -4.68
C ALA A 121 1.73 3.52 -5.86
N TYR A 122 1.19 3.52 -7.08
CA TYR A 122 1.98 3.20 -8.27
C TYR A 122 1.60 4.09 -9.45
N SER A 123 2.61 4.62 -10.14
CA SER A 123 2.41 5.38 -11.36
C SER A 123 3.69 5.39 -12.20
N LYS A 124 3.55 5.32 -13.52
CA LYS A 124 4.67 5.43 -14.48
C LYS A 124 5.86 4.51 -14.15
N ASN A 125 5.61 3.25 -13.78
CA ASN A 125 6.64 2.28 -13.37
C ASN A 125 7.40 2.65 -12.08
N ILE A 126 6.80 3.48 -11.23
CA ILE A 126 7.33 3.83 -9.93
C ILE A 126 6.34 3.37 -8.86
N LEU A 127 6.85 2.59 -7.91
CA LEU A 127 6.15 2.21 -6.69
C LEU A 127 6.54 3.20 -5.59
N TYR A 128 5.56 3.88 -5.02
CA TYR A 128 5.72 4.72 -3.84
C TYR A 128 5.28 3.93 -2.62
N VAL A 129 6.08 4.00 -1.57
CA VAL A 129 5.88 3.25 -0.33
C VAL A 129 5.81 4.24 0.81
N LEU A 130 4.66 4.31 1.45
CA LEU A 130 4.51 5.04 2.70
C LEU A 130 5.00 4.16 3.85
N ASN A 131 6.00 4.66 4.56
CA ASN A 131 6.50 4.15 5.81
C ASN A 131 5.85 4.95 6.93
N CYS A 132 4.95 4.32 7.66
CA CYS A 132 4.07 5.03 8.59
C CYS A 132 4.77 5.52 9.87
N ALA A 133 5.96 5.01 10.17
CA ALA A 133 6.66 5.23 11.44
C ALA A 133 5.73 5.11 12.67
N TRP A 134 5.05 3.96 12.82
CA TRP A 134 3.95 3.85 13.77
C TRP A 134 4.39 3.83 15.25
N ASN A 135 3.65 4.57 16.07
CA ASN A 135 3.81 4.69 17.52
C ASN A 135 2.61 4.10 18.29
N PHE A 136 2.04 2.98 17.85
CA PHE A 136 0.90 2.39 18.56
C PHE A 136 1.38 1.68 19.84
N PHE A 137 0.76 1.97 20.98
CA PHE A 137 1.05 1.49 22.35
C PHE A 137 2.15 2.22 23.15
N GLY A 138 2.50 3.46 22.81
CA GLY A 138 3.43 4.25 23.64
C GLY A 138 4.87 3.74 23.67
N ASN A 139 5.17 2.69 22.90
CA ASN A 139 6.54 2.35 22.53
C ASN A 139 6.89 3.19 21.31
N VAL A 140 7.58 4.30 21.58
CA VAL A 140 8.18 5.19 20.60
C VAL A 140 9.17 4.41 19.72
N GLY A 141 8.69 3.87 18.61
CA GLY A 141 9.53 3.81 17.44
C GLY A 141 9.81 5.26 17.06
N THR A 142 11.03 5.75 17.26
CA THR A 142 11.43 7.13 16.93
C THR A 142 11.55 7.35 15.42
N GLY A 143 10.70 6.70 14.64
CA GLY A 143 10.68 6.82 13.20
C GLY A 143 10.01 8.11 12.80
N ILE A 144 10.51 8.72 11.73
CA ILE A 144 9.81 9.78 11.03
C ILE A 144 9.04 9.10 9.89
N PRO A 145 7.73 9.37 9.72
CA PRO A 145 7.02 8.83 8.58
C PRO A 145 7.74 9.26 7.29
N SER A 146 7.83 8.37 6.31
CA SER A 146 8.58 8.65 5.09
C SER A 146 7.92 8.06 3.86
N VAL A 147 8.20 8.64 2.69
CA VAL A 147 7.84 8.07 1.39
C VAL A 147 9.10 7.62 0.70
N THR A 148 9.16 6.35 0.31
CA THR A 148 10.25 5.81 -0.51
C THR A 148 9.74 5.46 -1.91
N ALA A 149 10.48 5.86 -2.96
CA ALA A 149 10.15 5.51 -4.34
C ALA A 149 11.08 4.43 -4.90
N PHE A 150 10.50 3.46 -5.61
CA PHE A 150 11.20 2.37 -6.27
C PHE A 150 10.89 2.37 -7.76
N SER A 151 11.91 2.21 -8.59
CA SER A 151 11.71 1.84 -9.99
C SER A 151 11.28 0.39 -10.05
N VAL A 152 10.11 0.17 -10.63
CA VAL A 152 9.63 -1.16 -11.00
C VAL A 152 10.07 -1.36 -12.45
N VAL A 153 11.15 -2.11 -12.66
CA VAL A 153 11.56 -2.47 -14.01
C VAL A 153 10.48 -3.42 -14.56
N PRO A 154 9.77 -3.06 -15.65
CA PRO A 154 8.77 -3.94 -16.23
C PRO A 154 9.43 -5.27 -16.57
N GLU A 155 8.67 -6.37 -16.43
CA GLU A 155 9.07 -7.70 -16.86
C GLU A 155 9.23 -7.74 -18.39
N ASP A 156 10.28 -7.13 -18.94
CA ASP A 156 10.75 -7.56 -20.23
C ASP A 156 11.35 -8.95 -20.02
N LYS A 157 10.59 -9.98 -20.43
CA LYS A 157 10.92 -11.39 -20.22
C LYS A 157 12.32 -11.74 -20.71
N GLU A 158 12.84 -11.01 -21.69
CA GLU A 158 14.20 -11.20 -22.19
C GLU A 158 15.28 -10.62 -21.25
N ILE A 159 15.00 -9.51 -20.57
CA ILE A 159 15.87 -8.96 -19.52
C ILE A 159 15.87 -9.89 -18.32
N LEU A 160 14.71 -10.39 -17.90
CA LEU A 160 14.59 -11.34 -16.79
C LEU A 160 15.33 -12.66 -17.08
N LYS A 161 15.20 -13.22 -18.29
CA LYS A 161 15.94 -14.43 -18.70
C LYS A 161 17.45 -14.25 -18.73
N ARG A 162 17.95 -13.05 -19.08
CA ARG A 162 19.38 -12.75 -19.03
C ARG A 162 19.87 -12.66 -17.57
N LEU A 163 19.13 -11.94 -16.73
CA LEU A 163 19.46 -11.79 -15.30
C LEU A 163 19.39 -13.13 -14.54
N LEU A 164 18.41 -13.99 -14.84
CA LEU A 164 18.25 -15.30 -14.21
C LEU A 164 19.25 -16.36 -14.73
N LYS A 165 19.88 -16.16 -15.89
CA LYS A 165 20.91 -17.08 -16.42
C LYS A 165 22.31 -16.77 -15.90
N GLU A 166 22.57 -15.54 -15.44
CA GLU A 166 23.92 -15.10 -15.12
C GLU A 166 24.30 -15.21 -13.63
N ASP A 167 23.34 -15.21 -12.69
CA ASP A 167 23.70 -15.21 -11.26
C ASP A 167 23.38 -16.52 -10.53
N LYS A 168 24.47 -17.22 -10.17
CA LYS A 168 24.49 -17.95 -8.89
C LYS A 168 24.51 -16.91 -7.79
N GLN A 169 23.34 -16.66 -7.21
CA GLN A 169 23.17 -16.30 -5.81
C GLN A 169 23.71 -14.93 -5.38
N GLU A 170 23.08 -13.86 -5.85
CA GLU A 170 22.84 -12.64 -5.07
C GLU A 170 21.62 -11.93 -5.67
N ASN A 171 20.48 -11.97 -4.98
CA ASN A 171 19.23 -11.34 -5.40
C ASN A 171 19.39 -9.80 -5.53
N LYS A 172 19.86 -9.34 -6.69
CA LYS A 172 19.81 -7.92 -7.10
C LYS A 172 18.44 -7.63 -7.68
N GLY A 173 17.49 -7.47 -6.77
CA GLY A 173 16.05 -7.35 -6.99
C GLY A 173 15.56 -6.57 -8.23
N ILE A 174 14.36 -6.94 -8.66
CA ILE A 174 13.60 -6.26 -9.73
C ILE A 174 13.15 -4.87 -9.24
N LEU A 175 12.93 -4.71 -7.93
CA LEU A 175 12.69 -3.43 -7.30
C LEU A 175 14.01 -2.73 -6.99
N LYS A 176 14.22 -1.57 -7.61
CA LYS A 176 15.42 -0.75 -7.37
C LYS A 176 15.01 0.54 -6.66
N PRO A 177 15.50 0.80 -5.43
CA PRO A 177 15.23 2.09 -4.80
C PRO A 177 15.78 3.19 -5.69
N LEU A 178 14.98 4.22 -5.93
CA LEU A 178 15.45 5.38 -6.67
C LEU A 178 16.43 6.14 -5.75
N PRO A 179 17.70 6.36 -6.17
CA PRO A 179 18.68 7.01 -5.33
C PRO A 179 18.19 8.39 -4.88
N LYS A 180 18.27 8.67 -3.56
CA LYS A 180 17.82 9.90 -2.90
C LYS A 180 16.31 10.07 -2.72
N TYR A 181 15.49 9.05 -3.02
CA TYR A 181 14.04 9.15 -2.89
C TYR A 181 13.48 8.36 -1.72
N THR A 182 14.15 8.44 -0.57
CA THR A 182 13.50 8.28 0.73
C THR A 182 13.34 9.67 1.30
N ARG A 183 12.10 10.11 1.44
CA ARG A 183 11.78 11.42 1.97
C ARG A 183 11.08 11.29 3.31
N ALA A 184 11.72 11.81 4.35
CA ALA A 184 11.09 11.95 5.65
C ALA A 184 10.05 13.09 5.62
N LEU A 185 8.97 12.91 6.37
CA LEU A 185 7.89 13.87 6.55
C LEU A 185 8.08 14.57 7.90
N ASP A 186 9.22 15.26 8.04
CA ASP A 186 9.74 15.81 9.31
C ASP A 186 8.80 16.81 10.02
N ALA A 187 7.88 17.45 9.28
CA ALA A 187 6.84 18.27 9.91
C ALA A 187 5.85 17.45 10.77
N TYR A 188 5.90 16.12 10.67
CA TYR A 188 4.93 15.18 11.21
C TYR A 188 5.59 14.04 12.02
N GLU A 189 6.76 14.28 12.64
CA GLU A 189 7.53 13.26 13.41
C GLU A 189 6.71 12.55 14.51
N SER A 190 5.69 13.21 15.07
CA SER A 190 4.83 12.65 16.12
C SER A 190 3.57 11.96 15.57
N LEU A 191 3.36 12.03 14.26
CA LEU A 191 2.16 11.57 13.57
C LEU A 191 2.50 10.38 12.66
N GLY A 192 1.51 9.52 12.43
CA GLY A 192 1.68 8.36 11.57
C GLY A 192 1.16 8.67 10.17
N GLY A 193 1.85 8.23 9.12
CA GLY A 193 1.20 8.09 7.82
C GLY A 193 0.02 7.10 7.91
N THR A 194 -0.98 7.20 7.03
CA THR A 194 -2.04 6.18 6.93
C THR A 194 -2.17 5.64 5.53
N GLN A 195 -2.21 6.52 4.54
CA GLN A 195 -2.50 6.15 3.16
C GLN A 195 -1.71 7.01 2.17
N ILE A 196 -1.36 6.41 1.03
CA ILE A 196 -0.75 7.10 -0.11
C ILE A 196 -1.47 6.72 -1.40
N GLU A 197 -1.68 7.70 -2.28
CA GLU A 197 -2.32 7.46 -3.59
C GLU A 197 -1.79 8.45 -4.64
N VAL A 198 -1.77 8.06 -5.91
CA VAL A 198 -1.41 8.95 -7.02
C VAL A 198 -2.68 9.41 -7.71
N THR A 199 -2.78 10.71 -8.04
CA THR A 199 -3.95 11.23 -8.77
C THR A 199 -4.14 10.50 -10.10
N PRO A 200 -5.37 10.40 -10.61
CA PRO A 200 -5.65 9.74 -11.89
C PRO A 200 -4.82 10.28 -13.07
N ASP A 201 -4.51 11.58 -13.07
CA ASP A 201 -3.69 12.22 -14.09
C ASP A 201 -2.17 12.00 -13.90
N GLY A 202 -1.78 11.33 -12.82
CA GLY A 202 -0.39 11.01 -12.49
C GLY A 202 0.48 12.22 -12.22
N LYS A 203 -0.12 13.36 -11.83
CA LYS A 203 0.58 14.62 -11.55
C LYS A 203 0.82 14.88 -10.07
N PHE A 204 0.06 14.25 -9.18
CA PHE A 204 0.23 14.44 -7.74
C PHE A 204 0.25 13.12 -7.00
N LEU A 205 1.01 13.11 -5.91
CA LEU A 205 1.01 12.07 -4.89
C LEU A 205 0.34 12.66 -3.65
N LEU A 206 -0.69 11.98 -3.15
CA LEU A 206 -1.41 12.35 -1.94
C LEU A 206 -0.92 11.46 -0.81
N VAL A 207 -0.63 12.05 0.34
CA VAL A 207 -0.28 11.32 1.58
C VAL A 207 -1.18 11.79 2.70
N ALA A 208 -1.95 10.87 3.27
CA ALA A 208 -2.72 11.12 4.48
C ALA A 208 -1.86 10.86 5.72
N ILE A 209 -1.89 11.83 6.63
CA ILE A 209 -1.23 11.78 7.93
C ILE A 209 -2.30 11.72 9.01
N GLN A 210 -2.21 10.72 9.86
CA GLN A 210 -3.06 10.53 11.01
C GLN A 210 -2.76 11.57 12.08
N GLY A 211 -3.78 12.31 12.52
CA GLY A 211 -3.72 13.06 13.77
C GLY A 211 -3.63 12.13 14.99
N GLN A 212 -3.25 12.67 16.14
CA GLN A 212 -3.40 11.96 17.40
C GLN A 212 -4.83 12.17 17.92
N PRO A 213 -5.47 11.13 18.48
CA PRO A 213 -6.69 11.31 19.26
C PRO A 213 -6.34 12.00 20.57
N SER A 214 -6.12 13.31 20.56
CA SER A 214 -5.88 14.10 21.75
C SER A 214 -6.89 15.24 21.87
N VAL A 215 -7.35 15.46 23.10
CA VAL A 215 -8.27 16.55 23.46
C VAL A 215 -7.63 17.93 23.22
N SER A 216 -6.29 18.01 23.14
CA SER A 216 -5.58 19.20 22.69
C SER A 216 -5.47 19.22 21.17
N ALA A 217 -5.98 20.27 20.52
CA ALA A 217 -6.01 20.47 19.07
C ALA A 217 -4.63 20.61 18.38
N THR A 218 -3.54 20.23 19.02
CA THR A 218 -2.17 20.48 18.54
C THR A 218 -1.64 19.41 17.60
N ASN A 219 -2.28 18.24 17.52
CA ASN A 219 -1.82 17.08 16.74
C ASN A 219 -2.83 16.71 15.66
N GLN A 220 -3.19 17.69 14.82
CA GLN A 220 -4.14 17.50 13.73
C GLN A 220 -3.49 16.70 12.60
N GLY A 221 -4.25 15.79 12.03
CA GLY A 221 -3.86 15.12 10.79
C GLY A 221 -3.87 16.08 9.61
N ALA A 222 -3.19 15.67 8.55
CA ALA A 222 -3.04 16.46 7.33
C ALA A 222 -3.19 15.60 6.08
N LEU A 223 -3.65 16.21 5.00
CA LEU A 223 -3.55 15.67 3.65
C LEU A 223 -2.48 16.45 2.90
N LEU A 224 -1.38 15.78 2.60
CA LEU A 224 -0.25 16.34 1.87
C LEU A 224 -0.37 16.04 0.39
N THR A 225 0.02 16.99 -0.45
CA THR A 225 0.20 16.76 -1.89
C THR A 225 1.63 17.04 -2.30
N PHE A 226 2.19 16.17 -3.13
CA PHE A 226 3.48 16.36 -3.76
C PHE A 226 3.26 16.39 -5.27
N SER A 227 3.79 17.39 -5.97
CA SER A 227 3.78 17.37 -7.43
C SER A 227 4.74 16.30 -7.92
N LEU A 228 4.36 15.57 -8.97
CA LEU A 228 5.15 14.51 -9.59
C LEU A 228 5.75 15.03 -10.90
N ASP A 229 7.05 15.32 -10.91
CA ASP A 229 7.80 15.61 -12.13
C ASP A 229 8.53 14.35 -12.61
N GLY A 230 8.16 13.81 -13.78
CA GLY A 230 8.68 12.52 -14.23
C GLY A 230 8.37 11.33 -13.29
N GLY A 231 7.39 11.49 -12.38
CA GLY A 231 7.10 10.50 -11.33
C GLY A 231 7.99 10.63 -10.07
N ILE A 232 8.69 11.75 -9.94
CA ILE A 232 9.44 12.08 -8.74
C ILE A 232 8.63 13.09 -7.91
N PRO A 233 8.35 12.82 -6.62
CA PRO A 233 7.69 13.77 -5.73
C PRO A 233 8.54 15.02 -5.49
N SER A 234 7.91 16.19 -5.40
CA SER A 234 8.58 17.44 -5.04
C SER A 234 9.22 17.41 -3.66
N ASP A 235 10.23 18.25 -3.48
CA ASP A 235 10.96 18.44 -2.21
C ASP A 235 10.14 19.12 -1.13
N GLU A 236 8.99 19.73 -1.43
CA GLU A 236 8.08 20.27 -0.43
C GLU A 236 6.63 19.85 -0.73
N PRO A 237 5.88 19.30 0.24
CA PRO A 237 4.47 19.08 0.06
C PRO A 237 3.75 20.43 0.07
N THR A 238 2.66 20.50 -0.68
CA THR A 238 1.61 21.49 -0.43
C THR A 238 0.59 20.84 0.49
N GLU A 239 0.36 21.43 1.66
CA GLU A 239 -0.71 21.01 2.56
C GLU A 239 -2.06 21.43 1.96
N VAL A 240 -2.93 20.46 1.71
CA VAL A 240 -4.24 20.70 1.06
C VAL A 240 -5.34 20.81 2.09
N LEU A 241 -5.27 19.99 3.14
CA LEU A 241 -6.22 19.98 4.24
C LEU A 241 -5.47 19.77 5.54
N SER A 242 -5.77 20.61 6.53
CA SER A 242 -5.33 20.50 7.92
C SER A 242 -6.55 20.52 8.83
N GLY A 243 -6.38 20.26 10.12
CA GLY A 243 -7.51 20.36 11.06
C GLY A 243 -8.31 19.09 11.28
N ILE A 244 -7.90 17.96 10.70
CA ILE A 244 -8.67 16.71 10.77
C ILE A 244 -8.15 15.89 11.95
N ASN A 245 -9.01 15.71 12.97
CA ASN A 245 -8.64 15.00 14.20
C ASN A 245 -8.21 13.56 13.93
N TRP A 246 -8.89 12.89 13.00
CA TRP A 246 -8.57 11.51 12.65
C TRP A 246 -8.87 11.21 11.18
N PHE A 247 -7.82 10.88 10.43
CA PHE A 247 -7.92 10.34 9.07
C PHE A 247 -7.96 8.82 9.14
N ALA A 248 -9.00 8.21 8.57
CA ALA A 248 -9.06 6.76 8.40
C ALA A 248 -8.57 6.34 7.02
N ALA A 249 -9.16 6.95 5.99
CA ALA A 249 -8.84 6.69 4.60
C ALA A 249 -9.27 7.88 3.73
N PHE A 250 -8.84 7.89 2.49
CA PHE A 250 -9.43 8.69 1.44
C PHE A 250 -9.56 7.87 0.15
N GLU A 251 -10.43 8.32 -0.74
CA GLU A 251 -10.61 7.76 -2.07
C GLU A 251 -10.67 8.89 -3.09
N MET A 252 -10.06 8.68 -4.26
CA MET A 252 -10.16 9.60 -5.38
C MET A 252 -11.10 9.09 -6.46
N ALA A 253 -11.93 9.98 -6.99
CA ALA A 253 -12.73 9.71 -8.19
C ALA A 253 -12.52 10.83 -9.21
N GLU A 254 -12.49 10.47 -10.49
CA GLU A 254 -12.51 11.45 -11.58
C GLU A 254 -13.92 11.55 -12.16
N PHE A 255 -14.44 12.77 -12.24
CA PHE A 255 -15.72 13.05 -12.88
C PHE A 255 -15.59 14.32 -13.72
N ASN A 256 -15.85 14.21 -15.03
CA ASN A 256 -15.73 15.30 -16.01
C ASN A 256 -14.36 16.00 -16.01
N GLY A 257 -13.26 15.24 -15.86
CA GLY A 257 -11.90 15.79 -15.85
C GLY A 257 -11.53 16.53 -14.56
N GLN A 258 -12.36 16.44 -13.52
CA GLN A 258 -12.06 16.93 -12.18
C GLN A 258 -11.83 15.77 -11.23
N THR A 259 -10.80 15.86 -10.41
CA THR A 259 -10.51 14.91 -9.34
C THR A 259 -11.24 15.33 -8.07
N PHE A 260 -12.05 14.43 -7.53
CA PHE A 260 -12.72 14.56 -6.23
C PHE A 260 -12.01 13.68 -5.23
N ILE A 261 -11.73 14.21 -4.04
CA ILE A 261 -11.12 13.49 -2.94
C ILE A 261 -12.19 13.32 -1.86
N TYR A 262 -12.57 12.09 -1.59
CA TYR A 262 -13.47 11.72 -0.49
C TYR A 262 -12.62 11.35 0.70
N VAL A 263 -12.74 12.10 1.79
CA VAL A 263 -11.99 11.82 3.02
C VAL A 263 -12.92 11.16 4.03
N GLU A 264 -12.56 9.95 4.46
CA GLU A 264 -13.21 9.30 5.59
C GLU A 264 -12.53 9.76 6.88
N SER A 265 -13.29 10.51 7.68
CA SER A 265 -12.86 10.90 9.02
C SER A 265 -13.67 10.13 10.04
N LEU A 266 -12.96 9.46 10.95
CA LEU A 266 -13.54 8.90 12.16
C LEU A 266 -13.71 10.04 13.17
N ASN A 267 -14.71 10.89 12.94
CA ASN A 267 -15.12 11.85 13.95
C ASN A 267 -15.78 11.10 15.10
N ASP A 268 -15.05 11.02 16.20
CA ASP A 268 -15.51 10.81 17.57
C ASP A 268 -16.91 10.16 17.69
N ALA A 269 -16.96 8.83 17.63
CA ALA A 269 -18.05 8.10 18.27
C ALA A 269 -17.86 8.23 19.78
N SER A 270 -18.06 9.43 20.32
CA SER A 270 -18.24 9.65 21.75
C SER A 270 -19.60 9.07 22.16
N VAL A 271 -19.74 7.74 22.13
CA VAL A 271 -20.66 7.05 23.02
C VAL A 271 -19.90 6.90 24.34
N ALA A 272 -19.88 7.99 25.11
CA ALA A 272 -19.69 7.85 26.55
C ALA A 272 -20.92 7.10 27.09
N PRO A 273 -20.78 5.96 27.78
CA PRO A 273 -21.90 5.47 28.58
C PRO A 273 -22.17 6.48 29.69
N TYR A 274 -23.42 6.96 29.76
CA TYR A 274 -24.01 7.30 31.05
C TYR A 274 -24.38 6.00 31.76
#